data_AF-A0AAV5BQ65-F1
#
_entry.id   AF-A0AAV5BQ65-F1
#
_cell.length_a   1.000
_cell.length_b   1.000
_cell.length_c   1.000
_cell.angle_alpha   90.00
_cell.angle_beta   90.00
_cell.angle_gamma   90.00
#
_symmetry.space_group_name_H-M   'P 1'
#
loop_
_entity.id
_entity.type
_entity.pdbx_description
1 polymer ?
#
loop_
_entity_poly.entity_id
_entity_poly.type
_entity_poly.pdbx_seq_one_letter_code
_entity_poly.pdbx_strand_id
1 'polypeptide(L)'
;MTATVLYFAMALDFPSWAIKAWDKIRRGYVWCGRKDAKGGHCLVAWPKVTRPKELSGLGISDLHRLTIALCVRWPWLKRTAPHKAWASLPIQTNEYSSSFVSSYDH
;
A
#
# COMPACT_ATOMS: atom_id res chain seq x y z
N MET A 1 13.57 1.66 -3.80
CA MET A 1 12.44 0.72 -3.99
C MET A 1 11.08 1.27 -3.53
N THR A 2 10.98 2.53 -3.10
CA THR A 2 9.72 3.15 -2.65
C THR A 2 8.91 3.73 -3.80
N ALA A 3 9.54 4.49 -4.71
CA ALA A 3 8.86 5.17 -5.82
C ALA A 3 8.09 4.22 -6.77
N THR A 4 8.68 3.09 -7.14
CA THR A 4 8.03 2.10 -8.02
C THR A 4 6.76 1.52 -7.41
N VAL A 5 6.80 1.18 -6.11
CA VAL A 5 5.63 0.60 -5.44
C VAL A 5 4.54 1.65 -5.26
N LEU A 6 4.90 2.90 -4.97
CA LEU A 6 3.95 4.02 -4.91
C LEU A 6 3.26 4.25 -6.26
N TYR A 7 4.01 4.26 -7.35
CA TYR A 7 3.46 4.44 -8.69
C TYR A 7 2.46 3.33 -9.04
N PHE A 8 2.86 2.06 -8.86
CA PHE A 8 1.95 0.95 -9.12
C PHE A 8 0.75 0.97 -8.17
N ALA A 9 0.91 1.35 -6.90
CA ALA A 9 -0.17 1.39 -5.92
C ALA A 9 -1.18 2.52 -6.18
N MET A 10 -0.74 3.61 -6.82
CA MET A 10 -1.65 4.67 -7.28
C MET A 10 -2.41 4.30 -8.56
N ALA A 11 -1.83 3.44 -9.41
CA ALA A 11 -2.37 3.13 -10.73
C ALA A 11 -3.16 1.81 -10.78
N LEU A 12 -2.85 0.86 -9.90
CA LEU A 12 -3.36 -0.50 -9.95
C LEU A 12 -3.91 -0.91 -8.59
N ASP A 13 -5.01 -1.67 -8.63
CA ASP A 13 -5.44 -2.44 -7.47
C ASP A 13 -4.46 -3.61 -7.28
N PHE A 14 -3.63 -3.54 -6.23
CA PHE A 14 -2.59 -4.55 -6.03
C PHE A 14 -3.22 -5.87 -5.57
N PRO A 15 -3.09 -6.96 -6.34
CA PRO A 15 -3.54 -8.25 -5.85
C PRO A 15 -2.68 -8.67 -4.66
N SER A 16 -3.29 -9.36 -3.70
CA SER A 16 -2.64 -9.74 -2.44
C SER A 16 -1.35 -10.55 -2.63
N TRP A 17 -1.23 -11.33 -3.72
CA TRP A 17 -0.02 -12.07 -4.05
C TRP A 17 1.16 -11.15 -4.40
N ALA A 18 0.90 -10.01 -5.06
CA ALA A 18 1.93 -9.07 -5.45
C ALA A 18 2.46 -8.32 -4.23
N ILE A 19 1.58 -7.95 -3.29
CA ILE A 19 1.98 -7.40 -1.99
C ILE A 19 2.90 -8.39 -1.26
N LYS A 20 2.52 -9.67 -1.19
CA LYS A 20 3.34 -10.73 -0.57
C LYS A 20 4.69 -10.89 -1.26
N ALA A 21 4.76 -10.79 -2.59
CA ALA A 21 5.99 -10.87 -3.36
C ALA A 21 6.93 -9.69 -3.07
N TRP A 22 6.40 -8.46 -3.04
CA TRP A 22 7.16 -7.27 -2.66
C TRP A 22 7.67 -7.35 -1.22
N ASP A 23 6.83 -7.80 -0.30
CA ASP A 23 7.21 -8.00 1.10
C ASP A 23 8.27 -9.09 1.26
N LYS A 24 8.24 -10.14 0.43
CA LYS A 24 9.30 -11.16 0.41
C LYS A 24 10.65 -10.54 0.07
N ILE A 25 10.71 -9.69 -0.95
CA ILE A 25 11.92 -8.99 -1.36
C ILE A 25 12.41 -8.05 -0.26
N ARG A 26 11.50 -7.26 0.34
CA ARG A 26 11.82 -6.34 1.44
C ARG A 26 12.36 -7.10 2.65
N ARG A 27 11.73 -8.21 3.03
CA ARG A 27 12.20 -9.11 4.10
C ARG A 27 13.59 -9.65 3.83
N GLY A 28 13.84 -10.09 2.60
CA GLY A 28 15.16 -10.56 2.19
C GLY A 28 16.24 -9.53 2.47
N TYR A 29 16.04 -8.30 2.00
CA TYR A 29 17.03 -7.23 2.19
C TYR A 29 17.20 -6.85 3.66
N VAL A 30 16.10 -6.75 4.42
CA VAL A 30 16.14 -6.39 5.85
C VAL A 30 16.89 -7.44 6.68
N TRP A 31 16.65 -8.72 6.44
CA TRP A 31 17.17 -9.79 7.30
C TRP A 31 18.46 -10.45 6.80
N CYS A 32 18.69 -10.46 5.49
CA CYS A 32 19.79 -11.22 4.88
C CYS A 32 20.67 -10.38 3.96
N GLY A 33 20.37 -9.09 3.76
CA GLY A 33 21.06 -8.24 2.78
C GLY A 33 20.92 -8.72 1.33
N ARG A 34 20.00 -9.65 1.04
CA ARG A 34 19.82 -10.31 -0.27
C ARG A 34 18.34 -10.42 -0.60
N LYS A 35 17.97 -10.53 -1.88
CA LYS A 35 16.56 -10.55 -2.31
C LYS A 35 15.68 -11.62 -1.63
N ASP A 36 16.25 -12.74 -1.22
CA ASP A 36 15.54 -13.83 -0.54
C ASP A 36 16.16 -14.13 0.83
N ALA A 37 15.31 -14.26 1.85
CA ALA A 37 15.67 -14.81 3.14
C ALA A 37 15.32 -16.31 3.18
N LYS A 38 16.27 -17.16 3.59
CA LYS A 38 16.02 -18.57 3.93
C LYS A 38 15.54 -18.67 5.39
N GLY A 39 14.80 -19.72 5.73
CA GLY A 39 14.24 -19.91 7.08
C GLY A 39 15.31 -19.83 8.17
N GLY A 40 15.01 -19.11 9.27
CA GLY A 40 15.93 -18.91 10.41
C GLY A 40 16.49 -17.48 10.55
N HIS A 41 16.38 -16.63 9.52
CA HIS A 41 16.92 -15.26 9.56
C HIS A 41 15.92 -14.17 10.01
N CYS A 42 14.64 -14.50 10.18
CA CYS A 42 13.62 -13.53 10.57
C CYS A 42 13.61 -13.34 12.09
N LEU A 43 14.21 -12.25 12.58
CA LEU A 43 14.23 -11.91 14.01
C LEU A 43 12.89 -11.40 14.52
N VAL A 44 12.06 -10.81 13.65
CA VAL A 44 10.77 -10.20 14.01
C VAL A 44 9.70 -10.52 12.95
N ALA A 45 8.48 -10.81 13.42
CA ALA A 45 7.33 -11.02 12.55
C ALA A 45 7.04 -9.78 11.68
N TRP A 46 6.82 -9.97 10.39
CA TRP A 46 6.65 -8.88 9.42
C TRP A 46 5.57 -7.86 9.80
N PRO A 47 4.37 -8.25 10.29
CA PRO A 47 3.35 -7.29 10.72
C PRO A 47 3.72 -6.44 11.94
N LYS A 48 4.76 -6.83 12.70
CA LYS A 48 5.31 -5.98 13.78
C LYS A 48 6.32 -4.98 13.22
N VAL A 49 7.14 -5.41 12.26
CA VAL A 49 8.12 -4.55 11.57
C VAL A 49 7.44 -3.40 10.83
N THR A 50 6.29 -3.66 10.21
CA THR A 50 5.56 -2.67 9.40
C THR A 50 4.71 -1.68 10.20
N ARG A 51 4.76 -1.74 11.54
CA ARG A 51 4.05 -0.78 12.39
C ARG A 51 4.72 0.59 12.36
N PRO A 52 3.96 1.67 12.62
CA PRO A 52 4.53 2.97 12.94
C PRO A 52 5.59 2.87 14.05
N LYS A 53 6.57 3.78 14.05
CA LYS A 53 7.65 3.78 15.04
C LYS A 53 7.12 4.02 16.45
N GLU A 54 6.06 4.81 16.55
CA GLU A 54 5.30 5.11 17.77
C GLU A 54 4.66 3.86 18.38
N LEU A 55 4.44 2.82 17.56
CA LEU A 55 3.89 1.52 17.95
C LEU A 55 4.95 0.41 17.97
N SER A 56 6.21 0.78 18.22
CA SER A 56 7.37 -0.11 18.32
C SER A 56 7.70 -0.88 17.02
N GLY A 57 7.30 -0.35 15.86
CA GLY A 57 7.70 -0.88 14.56
C GLY A 57 9.01 -0.29 14.06
N LEU A 58 9.48 -0.81 12.91
CA LEU A 58 10.72 -0.35 12.27
C LEU A 58 10.49 0.87 11.37
N GLY A 59 9.24 1.34 11.25
CA GLY A 59 8.84 2.42 10.36
C GLY A 59 8.83 2.03 8.87
N ILE A 60 8.82 0.72 8.57
CA ILE A 60 8.58 0.23 7.20
C ILE A 60 7.08 0.33 6.94
N SER A 61 6.67 0.97 5.85
CA SER A 61 5.24 1.10 5.54
C SER A 61 4.61 -0.26 5.22
N ASP A 62 3.48 -0.54 5.86
CA ASP A 62 2.55 -1.61 5.46
C ASP A 62 2.03 -1.32 4.04
N LEU A 63 2.41 -2.17 3.09
CA LEU A 63 2.04 -2.00 1.68
C LEU A 63 0.55 -2.05 1.45
N HIS A 64 -0.17 -2.90 2.17
CA HIS A 64 -1.59 -3.05 1.98
C HIS A 64 -2.32 -1.76 2.40
N ARG A 65 -1.99 -1.23 3.58
CA ARG A 65 -2.55 0.04 4.07
C ARG A 65 -2.16 1.22 3.18
N LEU A 66 -0.90 1.25 2.74
CA LEU A 66 -0.40 2.29 1.85
C LEU A 66 -1.14 2.28 0.51
N THR A 67 -1.34 1.11 -0.10
CA THR A 67 -2.09 0.99 -1.35
C THR A 67 -3.53 1.45 -1.17
N ILE A 68 -4.22 1.02 -0.12
CA ILE A 68 -5.60 1.46 0.15
C ILE A 68 -5.66 2.99 0.28
N ALA A 69 -4.76 3.58 1.09
CA ALA A 69 -4.72 5.03 1.28
C ALA A 69 -4.49 5.80 -0.03
N LEU A 70 -3.64 5.27 -0.91
CA LEU A 70 -3.39 5.86 -2.23
C LEU A 70 -4.56 5.68 -3.19
N CYS A 71 -5.21 4.52 -3.19
CA CYS A 71 -6.40 4.27 -3.99
C CYS A 71 -7.57 5.17 -3.58
N VAL A 72 -7.79 5.38 -2.28
CA VAL A 72 -8.85 6.27 -1.73
C VAL A 72 -8.68 7.72 -2.18
N ARG A 73 -7.44 8.16 -2.46
CA ARG A 73 -7.16 9.52 -2.93
C ARG A 73 -7.94 9.86 -4.20
N TRP A 74 -8.09 8.92 -5.13
CA TRP A 74 -8.76 9.16 -6.42
C TRP A 74 -10.26 9.43 -6.31
N PRO A 75 -11.08 8.55 -5.69
CA PRO A 75 -12.50 8.85 -5.49
C PRO A 75 -12.71 10.07 -4.58
N TRP A 76 -11.85 10.31 -3.59
CA TRP A 76 -11.88 11.54 -2.80
C TRP A 76 -11.65 12.80 -3.66
N LEU A 77 -10.66 12.77 -4.55
CA LEU A 77 -10.37 13.84 -5.48
C LEU A 77 -11.51 14.07 -6.47
N LYS A 78 -12.11 12.98 -7.00
CA LYS A 78 -13.27 13.05 -7.90
C LYS A 78 -14.47 13.73 -7.22
N ARG A 79 -14.66 13.49 -5.92
CA ARG A 79 -15.69 14.15 -5.10
C ARG A 79 -15.39 15.63 -4.88
N THR A 80 -14.17 15.96 -4.45
CA THR A 80 -13.82 17.32 -4.00
C THR A 80 -13.54 18.31 -5.13
N ALA A 81 -13.11 17.83 -6.30
CA ALA A 81 -12.83 18.70 -7.45
C ALA A 81 -13.36 18.09 -8.77
N PRO A 82 -14.70 17.95 -8.91
CA PRO A 82 -15.31 17.29 -10.07
C PRO A 82 -15.10 18.06 -11.39
N HIS A 83 -14.77 19.35 -11.32
CA HIS A 83 -14.55 20.22 -12.47
C HIS A 83 -13.15 20.08 -13.10
N LYS A 84 -12.25 19.29 -12.50
CA LYS A 84 -10.88 19.12 -13.01
C LYS A 84 -10.86 18.11 -14.16
N ALA A 85 -9.95 18.32 -15.12
CA ALA A 85 -9.82 17.47 -16.30
C ALA A 85 -9.57 15.98 -15.99
N TRP A 86 -8.97 15.68 -14.83
CA TRP A 86 -8.71 14.30 -14.40
C TRP A 86 -9.91 13.62 -13.72
N ALA A 87 -10.99 14.35 -13.40
CA ALA A 87 -12.16 13.80 -12.72
C ALA A 87 -12.99 12.84 -13.60
N SER A 88 -12.86 12.98 -14.92
CA SER A 88 -13.51 12.12 -15.92
C SER A 88 -12.68 10.89 -16.30
N LEU A 89 -11.46 10.73 -15.78
CA LEU A 89 -10.62 9.58 -16.11
C LEU A 89 -11.27 8.27 -15.58
N PRO A 90 -11.21 7.17 -16.36
CA PRO A 90 -11.69 5.87 -15.93
C PRO A 90 -10.69 5.24 -14.93
N ILE A 91 -10.64 5.80 -13.72
CA ILE A 91 -9.77 5.33 -12.65
C ILE A 91 -10.39 4.08 -12.05
N GLN A 92 -9.63 2.99 -12.04
CA GLN A 92 -10.01 1.74 -11.39
C GLN A 92 -10.02 1.97 -9.87
N THR A 93 -11.18 1.82 -9.24
CA THR A 93 -11.34 1.93 -7.78
C THR A 93 -11.71 0.58 -7.20
N ASN A 94 -10.97 0.12 -6.19
CA ASN A 94 -11.28 -1.09 -5.44
C ASN A 94 -12.54 -0.86 -4.58
N GLU A 95 -13.35 -1.90 -4.37
CA GLU A 95 -14.51 -1.94 -3.47
C GLU A 95 -14.21 -1.36 -2.08
N TYR A 96 -13.04 -1.66 -1.50
CA TYR A 96 -12.61 -1.09 -0.21
C TYR A 96 -12.44 0.43 -0.26
N SER A 97 -11.95 0.98 -1.37
CA SER A 97 -11.76 2.42 -1.51
C SER A 97 -13.08 3.16 -1.73
N SER A 98 -14.01 2.54 -2.45
CA SER A 98 -15.35 3.09 -2.71
C SER A 98 -16.22 3.09 -1.44
N SER A 99 -16.21 1.99 -0.68
CA SER A 99 -16.92 1.89 0.60
C SER A 99 -16.40 2.88 1.63
N PHE A 100 -15.08 3.11 1.68
CA PHE A 100 -14.50 4.14 2.56
C PHE A 100 -15.04 5.53 2.25
N VAL A 101 -15.08 5.94 0.97
CA VAL A 101 -15.61 7.27 0.58
C VAL A 101 -17.12 7.37 0.83
N SER A 102 -17.88 6.31 0.55
CA SER A 102 -19.33 6.26 0.79
C SER A 102 -19.69 6.33 2.28
N SER A 103 -18.83 5.84 3.18
CA SER A 103 -19.05 5.94 4.63
C SER A 103 -19.08 7.38 5.16
N TYR A 104 -18.62 8.37 4.38
CA TYR A 104 -18.63 9.79 4.72
C TYR A 104 -19.76 10.57 4.00
N ASP A 105 -20.73 9.87 3.40
CA ASP A 105 -21.92 10.47 2.73
C ASP A 105 -23.12 10.72 3.68
N HIS A 106 -22.88 10.78 4.99
CA HIS A 106 -23.88 11.15 6.01
C HIS A 106 -23.92 12.65 6.30
#